data_AF-A0A971EDU6-F1
#
_entry.id   AF-A0A971EDU6-F1
#
_cell.length_a   1.000
_cell.length_b   1.000
_cell.length_c   1.000
_cell.angle_alpha   90.00
_cell.angle_beta   90.00
_cell.angle_gamma   90.00
#
_symmetry.space_group_name_H-M   'P 1'
#
loop_
_entity.id
_entity.type
_entity.pdbx_description
1 polymer ?
#
loop_
_entity_poly.entity_id
_entity_poly.type
_entity_poly.pdbx_seq_one_letter_code
_entity_poly.pdbx_strand_id
1 'polypeptide(L)' 'MAGGRTVEQKQELAADLTREVVRILDVKPEWITVIIDEHPRNNLLAIIPAAANGFNII' A
#
# COMPACT_ATOMS: atom_id res chain seq x y z
N MET A 1 -7.60 -0.56 -0.88
CA MET A 1 -7.78 -1.12 0.48
C MET A 1 -9.25 -1.16 0.86
N ALA A 2 -9.66 -1.99 1.82
CA ALA A 2 -11.02 -1.95 2.34
C ALA A 2 -11.28 -0.64 3.10
N GLY A 3 -12.40 0.03 2.83
CA GLY A 3 -12.75 1.30 3.49
C GLY A 3 -12.98 1.20 5.00
N GLY A 4 -13.05 2.38 5.63
CA GLY A 4 -13.37 2.54 7.06
C GLY A 4 -12.17 2.72 7.97
N ARG A 5 -11.06 3.29 7.47
CA ARG A 5 -9.90 3.71 8.27
C ARG A 5 -9.93 5.23 8.42
N THR A 6 -9.42 5.74 9.53
CA THR A 6 -9.33 7.18 9.74
C THR A 6 -8.30 7.81 8.81
N VAL A 7 -8.29 9.14 8.71
CA VAL A 7 -7.32 9.87 7.90
C VAL A 7 -5.91 9.67 8.46
N GLU A 8 -5.76 9.66 9.78
CA GLU A 8 -4.48 9.50 10.49
C GLU A 8 -3.89 8.12 10.19
N GLN A 9 -4.69 7.06 10.21
CA GLN A 9 -4.25 5.71 9.85
C GLN A 9 -3.76 5.62 8.40
N LYS A 10 -4.39 6.37 7.49
CA LYS A 10 -3.97 6.43 6.08
C LYS A 10 -2.67 7.21 5.92
N GLN A 11 -2.48 8.27 6.69
CA GLN A 11 -1.24 9.06 6.71
C GLN A 11 -0.08 8.25 7.27
N GLU A 12 -0.28 7.55 8.39
CA GLU A 12 0.71 6.65 8.99
C GLU A 12 1.13 5.56 8.00
N LEU A 13 0.17 4.90 7.34
CA LEU A 13 0.44 3.90 6.32
C LEU A 13 1.25 4.48 5.14
N ALA A 14 0.90 5.67 4.66
CA ALA A 14 1.63 6.32 3.57
C ALA A 14 3.08 6.65 3.97
N ALA A 15 3.29 7.12 5.20
CA ALA A 15 4.62 7.41 5.73
C ALA A 15 5.47 6.13 5.86
N ASP A 16 4.88 5.05 6.36
CA ASP A 16 5.55 3.77 6.51
C ASP A 16 5.93 3.15 5.16
N LEU A 17 5.00 3.14 4.20
CA LEU A 17 5.29 2.65 2.84
C LEU A 17 6.39 3.47 2.17
N THR A 18 6.34 4.80 2.30
CA THR A 18 7.37 5.68 1.74
C THR A 18 8.74 5.36 2.34
N ARG A 19 8.83 5.23 3.67
CA ARG A 19 10.08 4.87 4.35
C ARG A 19 10.63 3.53 3.89
N GLU A 20 9.78 2.50 3.81
CA GLU A 20 10.24 1.17 3.42
C GLU A 20 10.64 1.10 1.93
N VAL A 21 9.94 1.80 1.05
CA VAL A 21 10.30 1.90 -0.37
C VAL A 21 11.63 2.63 -0.56
N VAL A 22 11.85 3.76 0.14
CA VAL A 22 13.14 4.45 0.16
C VAL A 22 14.26 3.50 0.62
N ARG A 23 14.04 2.81 1.74
CA ARG A 23 15.04 1.90 2.33
C ARG A 23 15.39 0.72 1.42
N ILE A 24 14.41 0.17 0.70
CA ILE A 24 14.58 -1.02 -0.15
C ILE A 24 15.17 -0.64 -1.51
N LEU A 25 14.70 0.46 -2.12
CA LEU A 25 15.05 0.84 -3.48
C LEU A 25 16.19 1.87 -3.56
N ASP A 26 16.64 2.42 -2.43
CA ASP A 26 17.67 3.47 -2.34
C ASP A 26 17.34 4.69 -3.23
N VAL A 27 16.06 5.09 -3.21
CA VAL A 27 15.54 6.25 -3.96
C VAL A 27 15.20 7.39 -3.00
N LYS A 28 15.05 8.60 -3.55
CA LYS A 28 14.65 9.75 -2.74
C LYS A 28 13.16 9.70 -2.39
N PRO A 29 12.75 10.13 -1.18
CA PRO A 29 11.35 10.11 -0.77
C PRO A 29 10.44 10.93 -1.69
N GLU A 30 10.93 12.04 -2.25
CA GLU A 30 10.17 12.90 -3.17
C GLU A 30 9.82 12.22 -4.51
N TRP A 31 10.42 11.08 -4.83
CA TRP A 31 10.09 10.29 -6.03
C TRP A 31 8.93 9.33 -5.80
N ILE A 32 8.42 9.24 -4.57
CA ILE A 32 7.38 8.29 -4.19
C ILE A 32 6.05 9.01 -4.04
N THR A 33 5.04 8.53 -4.76
CA THR A 33 3.65 8.92 -4.56
C THR A 33 2.84 7.71 -4.13
N VAL A 34 2.24 7.76 -2.94
CA VAL A 34 1.37 6.70 -2.43
C VAL A 34 -0.08 7.05 -2.73
N ILE A 35 -0.74 6.23 -3.54
CA ILE A 35 -2.17 6.34 -3.84
C ILE A 35 -2.92 5.27 -3.06
N ILE A 36 -3.82 5.69 -2.18
CA ILE A 36 -4.69 4.80 -1.41
C ILE A 36 -6.09 4.88 -1.97
N ASP A 37 -6.47 3.88 -2.76
CA ASP A 37 -7.85 3.73 -3.23
C ASP A 37 -8.66 2.92 -2.19
N GLU A 38 -9.88 3.36 -1.87
CA GLU A 38 -10.76 2.70 -0.91
C GLU A 38 -11.93 2.05 -1.61
N HIS A 39 -12.14 0.75 -1.34
CA HIS A 39 -13.28 0.01 -1.86
C HIS A 39 -14.27 -0.35 -0.74
N PRO A 40 -15.57 -0.36 -1.04
CA PRO A 40 -16.60 -0.89 -0.15
C PRO A 40 -16.26 -2.32 0.30
N ARG A 41 -16.45 -2.61 1.60
CA ARG A 41 -16.11 -3.93 2.18
C ARG A 41 -16.89 -5.09 1.57
N ASN A 42 -18.06 -4.81 1.00
CA ASN A 42 -18.92 -5.78 0.32
C ASN A 42 -18.46 -6.12 -1.12
N ASN A 43 -17.41 -5.47 -1.64
CA ASN A 43 -16.91 -5.67 -3.00
C ASN A 43 -15.57 -6.45 -3.07
N LEU A 44 -15.00 -6.84 -1.92
CA LEU A 44 -13.72 -7.55 -1.88
C LEU A 44 -13.94 -9.06 -1.83
N LEU A 45 -13.93 -9.69 -3.01
CA LEU A 45 -13.56 -11.11 -3.11
C LEU A 45 -12.10 -11.24 -2.67
N ALA A 46 -11.89 -11.66 -1.42
CA ALA A 46 -10.57 -12.00 -0.92
C ALA A 46 -10.09 -13.28 -1.61
N ILE A 47 -9.51 -13.16 -2.81
CA ILE A 47 -8.56 -14.16 -3.30
C ILE A 47 -7.20 -13.68 -2.78
N ILE A 48 -6.82 -14.15 -1.59
CA ILE A 48 -5.40 -14.25 -1.26
C ILE A 48 -5.00 -15.65 -1.73
N PRO A 49 -4.37 -15.81 -2.91
CA PRO A 49 -3.64 -17.03 -3.16
C PRO A 49 -2.48 -17.00 -2.17
N ALA A 50 -2.44 -18.00 -1.29
CA ALA A 50 -1.29 -18.31 -0.46
C ALA A 50 -0.14 -18.77 -1.36
N ALA A 51 0.45 -17.86 -2.14
CA ALA A 51 1.70 -17.98 -2.87
C ALA A 51 1.85 -16.75 -3.78
N ALA A 52 2.59 -15.74 -3.32
CA ALA A 52 3.19 -14.76 -4.22
C ALA A 52 4.67 -14.62 -3.89
N ASN A 53 5.39 -15.73 -4.00
CA ASN A 53 6.79 -15.70 -4.38
C ASN A 53 6.83 -15.09 -5.79
N GLY A 54 7.20 -13.81 -5.89
CA GLY A 54 7.24 -13.10 -7.16
C GLY A 54 6.63 -11.70 -7.04
N PHE A 55 7.31 -10.83 -6.30
CA PHE A 55 7.08 -9.39 -6.36
C PHE A 55 7.38 -8.94 -7.80
N ASN A 56 6.34 -8.67 -8.58
CA ASN A 56 6.47 -8.08 -9.91
C ASN A 56 5.73 -6.74 -9.89
N ILE A 57 6.50 -5.65 -9.78
CA ILE A 57 6.01 -4.29 -9.92
C ILE A 57 6.22 -3.92 -11.39
N ILE A 58 5.13 -3.78 -12.13
CA ILE A 58 5.05 -3.00 -13.38
C ILE A 58 4.79 -1.54 -13.02
#